data_AF-A0A851D6C4-F1
#
_entry.id   AF-A0A851D6C4-F1
#
_cell.length_a   1.000
_cell.length_b   1.000
_cell.length_c   1.000
_cell.angle_alpha   90.00
_cell.angle_beta   90.00
_cell.angle_gamma   90.00
#
_symmetry.space_group_name_H-M   'P 1'
#
loop_
_entity.id
_entity.type
_entity.pdbx_description
1 polymer ?
#
loop_
_entity_poly.entity_id
_entity_poly.type
_entity_poly.pdbx_seq_one_letter_code
_entity_poly.pdbx_strand_id
1 'polypeptide(L)'
;MLKRAPSYRTLELELIEWQERELFEYFVVVSLKKKPSKNTYLPEVTYQFPKLERPTKQMREAEERLKAIPQFCFPDAKDWLPVSEYSSETFSFMLTGEDGSRRFGYCRRLLPSGKGPRLPEVYCVISRLGCFDLFSKV
;
A
#
# COMPACT_ATOMS: atom_id res chain seq x y z
N MET A 1 -52.01 -1.63 8.55
CA MET A 1 -50.73 -1.37 7.84
C MET A 1 -49.61 -2.08 8.59
N LEU A 2 -49.06 -3.17 8.03
CA LEU A 2 -47.86 -3.82 8.57
C LEU A 2 -46.63 -3.08 8.01
N LYS A 3 -45.86 -2.44 8.90
CA LYS A 3 -44.53 -1.90 8.54
C LYS A 3 -43.62 -3.09 8.22
N ARG A 4 -43.18 -3.21 6.96
CA ARG A 4 -42.14 -4.17 6.56
C ARG A 4 -40.87 -3.90 7.36
N ALA A 5 -40.35 -4.92 8.02
CA ALA A 5 -39.02 -4.87 8.62
C ALA A 5 -37.96 -4.65 7.52
N PRO A 6 -36.86 -3.93 7.80
CA PRO A 6 -35.80 -3.76 6.81
C PRO A 6 -35.24 -5.14 6.43
N SER A 7 -35.16 -5.38 5.12
CA SER A 7 -34.61 -6.60 4.55
C SER A 7 -33.10 -6.66 4.81
N TYR A 8 -32.58 -7.80 5.25
CA TYR A 8 -31.15 -8.06 5.43
C TYR A 8 -30.33 -7.73 4.16
N ARG A 9 -30.97 -7.87 2.98
CA ARG A 9 -30.41 -7.55 1.66
C ARG A 9 -30.06 -6.07 1.48
N THR A 10 -30.75 -5.18 2.19
CA THR A 10 -30.48 -3.73 2.12
C THR A 10 -29.21 -3.38 2.89
N LEU A 11 -28.96 -4.04 4.03
CA LEU A 11 -27.75 -3.84 4.83
C LEU A 11 -26.49 -4.34 4.12
N GLU A 12 -26.54 -5.51 3.47
CA GLU A 12 -25.40 -6.03 2.69
C GLU A 12 -25.03 -5.11 1.51
N LEU A 13 -26.03 -4.59 0.80
CA LEU A 13 -25.82 -3.63 -0.29
C LEU A 13 -25.25 -2.30 0.22
N GLU A 14 -25.79 -1.78 1.32
CA GLU A 14 -25.26 -0.57 1.96
C GLU A 14 -23.83 -0.76 2.46
N LEU A 15 -23.47 -1.93 2.99
CA LEU A 15 -22.10 -2.29 3.40
C LEU A 15 -21.13 -2.38 2.21
N ILE A 16 -21.58 -2.94 1.08
CA ILE A 16 -20.82 -2.99 -0.17
C ILE A 16 -20.61 -1.57 -0.71
N GLU A 17 -21.67 -0.76 -0.78
CA GLU A 17 -21.57 0.64 -1.20
C GLU A 17 -20.67 1.46 -0.26
N TRP A 18 -20.75 1.25 1.04
CA TRP A 18 -19.88 1.93 2.01
C TRP A 18 -18.42 1.54 1.83
N GLN A 19 -18.16 0.25 1.59
CA GLN A 19 -16.83 -0.24 1.28
C GLN A 19 -16.30 0.33 -0.05
N GLU A 20 -17.15 0.52 -1.06
CA GLU A 20 -16.77 1.16 -2.33
C GLU A 20 -16.49 2.67 -2.20
N ARG A 21 -16.98 3.33 -1.13
CA ARG A 21 -16.70 4.76 -0.87
C ARG A 21 -15.28 5.02 -0.39
N GLU A 22 -14.59 4.03 0.17
CA GLU A 22 -13.18 4.19 0.55
C GLU A 22 -12.27 4.08 -0.67
N LEU A 23 -11.70 5.22 -1.08
CA LEU A 23 -10.82 5.30 -2.25
C LEU A 23 -9.55 4.44 -2.09
N PHE A 24 -9.07 4.25 -0.86
CA PHE A 24 -7.90 3.42 -0.55
C PHE A 24 -8.00 2.85 0.86
N GLU A 25 -7.35 1.70 1.09
CA GLU A 25 -7.21 1.06 2.40
C GLU A 25 -6.03 1.64 3.19
N TYR A 26 -4.85 1.75 2.54
CA TYR A 26 -3.63 2.26 3.17
C TYR A 26 -2.85 3.17 2.22
N PHE A 27 -2.16 4.14 2.80
CA PHE A 27 -1.03 4.82 2.20
C PHE A 27 0.21 4.51 3.04
N VAL A 28 1.29 4.10 2.38
CA VAL A 28 2.57 3.81 3.03
C VAL A 28 3.72 4.49 2.30
N VAL A 29 4.73 4.88 3.07
CA VAL A 29 6.06 5.21 2.55
C VAL A 29 6.97 4.05 2.88
N VAL A 30 7.64 3.52 1.86
CA VAL A 30 8.64 2.46 1.99
C VAL A 30 10.01 3.05 1.70
N SER A 31 10.96 2.81 2.61
CA SER A 31 12.34 3.26 2.47
C SER A 31 13.30 2.08 2.58
N LEU A 32 14.48 2.20 1.97
CA LEU A 32 15.55 1.19 2.03
C LEU A 32 16.44 1.42 3.25
N LYS A 33 16.53 0.43 4.14
CA LYS A 33 17.37 0.46 5.35
C LYS A 33 18.54 -0.49 5.23
N LYS A 34 19.73 -0.03 5.62
CA LYS A 34 20.96 -0.82 5.53
C LYS A 34 20.91 -1.99 6.51
N LYS A 35 21.20 -3.20 6.05
CA LYS A 35 21.41 -4.35 6.93
C LYS A 35 22.71 -4.20 7.73
N PRO A 36 22.72 -4.52 9.04
CA PRO A 36 23.96 -4.49 9.83
C PRO A 36 25.03 -5.49 9.35
N SER A 37 24.60 -6.65 8.82
CA SER A 37 25.47 -7.79 8.52
C SER A 37 25.86 -7.93 7.04
N LYS A 38 25.25 -7.15 6.15
CA LYS A 38 25.49 -7.21 4.70
C LYS A 38 25.47 -5.80 4.14
N ASN A 39 26.24 -5.53 3.09
CA ASN A 39 26.18 -4.25 2.37
C ASN A 39 24.96 -4.18 1.44
N THR A 40 23.80 -4.68 1.89
CA THR A 40 22.54 -4.72 1.16
C THR A 40 21.45 -4.02 1.96
N TYR A 41 20.41 -3.58 1.27
CA TYR A 41 19.29 -2.88 1.87
C TYR A 41 18.07 -3.80 2.04
N LEU A 42 17.23 -3.47 3.02
CA LEU A 42 15.90 -4.03 3.19
C LEU A 42 14.85 -2.93 3.05
N PRO A 43 13.77 -3.18 2.29
CA PRO A 43 12.66 -2.25 2.27
C PRO A 43 11.84 -2.40 3.55
N GLU A 44 11.54 -1.28 4.20
CA GLU A 44 10.74 -1.20 5.42
C GLU A 44 9.68 -0.09 5.27
N VAL A 45 8.50 -0.29 5.86
CA VAL A 45 7.50 0.78 5.98
C VAL A 45 7.99 1.79 7.00
N THR A 46 8.23 3.03 6.58
CA THR A 46 8.67 4.15 7.42
C THR A 46 7.52 5.09 7.79
N TYR A 47 6.45 5.09 7.01
CA TYR A 47 5.21 5.80 7.29
C TYR A 47 4.00 4.98 6.87
N GLN A 48 2.91 5.06 7.64
CA GLN A 48 1.65 4.40 7.34
C GLN A 48 0.47 5.28 7.76
N PHE A 49 -0.53 5.36 6.89
CA PHE A 49 -1.84 5.94 7.14
C PHE A 49 -2.96 5.06 6.56
N PRO A 50 -4.08 4.82 7.27
CA PRO A 50 -4.28 5.11 8.69
C PRO A 50 -3.37 4.22 9.57
N LYS A 51 -3.13 4.65 10.81
CA LYS A 51 -2.48 3.78 11.79
C LYS A 51 -3.43 2.64 12.14
N LEU A 52 -2.90 1.42 12.16
CA LEU A 52 -3.61 0.24 12.61
C LEU A 52 -3.89 0.36 14.12
N GLU A 53 -5.16 0.51 14.53
CA GLU A 53 -5.56 0.52 15.95
C GLU A 53 -6.39 -0.73 16.33
N ARG A 54 -6.02 -1.35 17.46
CA ARG A 54 -6.64 -2.50 18.17
C ARG A 54 -6.92 -3.77 17.34
N PRO A 55 -6.32 -4.92 17.66
CA PRO A 55 -6.36 -6.12 16.83
C PRO A 55 -7.78 -6.70 16.68
N THR A 56 -8.37 -6.54 15.50
CA THR A 56 -9.52 -7.32 15.01
C THR A 56 -9.06 -8.41 14.05
N LYS A 57 -9.93 -9.39 13.72
CA LYS A 57 -9.60 -10.43 12.73
C LYS A 57 -9.22 -9.83 11.36
N GLN A 58 -9.95 -8.81 10.91
CA GLN A 58 -9.66 -8.07 9.68
C GLN A 58 -8.29 -7.37 9.69
N MET A 59 -7.82 -6.93 10.86
CA MET A 59 -6.48 -6.34 10.99
C MET A 59 -5.35 -7.35 10.84
N ARG A 60 -5.52 -8.62 11.22
CA ARG A 60 -4.47 -9.62 11.04
C ARG A 60 -4.14 -9.84 9.57
N GLU A 61 -5.18 -9.98 8.76
CA GLU A 61 -5.02 -10.10 7.29
C GLU A 61 -4.43 -8.81 6.70
N ALA A 62 -4.80 -7.64 7.22
CA ALA A 62 -4.20 -6.37 6.81
C ALA A 62 -2.72 -6.26 7.20
N GLU A 63 -2.34 -6.72 8.39
CA GLU A 63 -0.96 -6.76 8.87
C GLU A 63 -0.09 -7.67 8.00
N GLU A 64 -0.60 -8.83 7.60
CA GLU A 64 0.11 -9.73 6.67
C GLU A 64 0.33 -9.08 5.31
N ARG A 65 -0.71 -8.41 4.78
CA ARG A 65 -0.59 -7.62 3.55
C ARG A 65 0.46 -6.51 3.68
N LEU A 66 0.46 -5.78 4.79
CA LEU A 66 1.44 -4.72 5.08
C LEU A 66 2.88 -5.22 5.16
N LYS A 67 3.10 -6.46 5.60
CA LYS A 67 4.44 -7.08 5.59
C LYS A 67 4.94 -7.39 4.18
N ALA A 68 4.05 -7.70 3.24
CA ALA A 68 4.42 -8.01 1.86
C ALA A 68 4.74 -6.76 1.03
N ILE A 69 4.00 -5.66 1.24
CA ILE A 69 4.10 -4.42 0.43
C ILE A 69 5.53 -3.92 0.22
N PRO A 70 6.41 -3.82 1.24
CA PRO A 70 7.77 -3.34 1.03
C PRO A 70 8.56 -4.10 -0.03
N GLN A 71 8.36 -5.42 -0.15
CA GLN A 71 9.05 -6.24 -1.14
C GLN A 71 8.55 -5.95 -2.56
N PHE A 72 7.27 -5.62 -2.73
CA PHE A 72 6.71 -5.20 -4.02
C PHE A 72 7.11 -3.77 -4.38
N CYS A 73 7.32 -2.89 -3.39
CA CYS A 73 7.84 -1.54 -3.61
C CYS A 73 9.30 -1.55 -4.09
N PHE A 74 10.12 -2.49 -3.60
CA PHE A 74 11.52 -2.66 -3.97
C PHE A 74 11.86 -4.13 -4.29
N PRO A 75 11.39 -4.68 -5.43
CA PRO A 75 11.74 -6.05 -5.84
C PRO A 75 13.25 -6.20 -6.16
N ASP A 76 13.92 -5.07 -6.36
CA ASP A 76 15.33 -4.86 -6.71
C ASP A 76 16.18 -4.36 -5.51
N ALA A 77 15.68 -4.45 -4.27
CA ALA A 77 16.32 -3.90 -3.05
C ALA A 77 17.83 -4.19 -2.90
N LYS A 78 18.31 -5.33 -3.41
CA LYS A 78 19.71 -5.76 -3.34
C LYS A 78 20.64 -5.00 -4.31
N ASP A 79 20.10 -4.44 -5.38
CA ASP A 79 20.84 -3.80 -6.47
C ASP A 79 20.95 -2.28 -6.28
N TRP A 80 20.26 -1.73 -5.27
CA TRP A 80 20.27 -0.30 -4.96
C TRP A 80 21.57 0.18 -4.32
N LEU A 81 22.03 1.33 -4.80
CA LEU A 81 23.08 2.14 -4.21
C LEU A 81 22.57 3.59 -4.03
N PRO A 82 23.09 4.36 -3.08
CA PRO A 82 22.73 5.77 -2.94
C PRO A 82 23.10 6.57 -4.21
N VAL A 83 22.17 7.40 -4.69
CA VAL A 83 22.32 8.22 -5.89
C VAL A 83 22.05 9.70 -5.58
N SER A 84 22.69 10.62 -6.31
CA SER A 84 22.48 12.06 -6.14
C SER A 84 21.23 12.57 -6.86
N GLU A 85 20.87 11.92 -7.97
CA GLU A 85 19.76 12.26 -8.84
C GLU A 85 19.04 10.97 -9.26
N TYR A 86 17.73 11.06 -9.46
CA TYR A 86 16.90 9.95 -9.88
C TYR A 86 15.60 10.49 -10.48
N SER A 87 15.24 10.02 -11.68
CA SER A 87 13.96 10.35 -12.29
C SER A 87 12.86 9.58 -11.57
N SER A 88 11.79 10.26 -11.15
CA SER A 88 10.68 9.56 -10.50
C SER A 88 10.04 8.55 -11.43
N GLU A 89 9.71 7.37 -10.92
CA GLU A 89 9.07 6.29 -11.67
C GLU A 89 7.72 5.95 -11.04
N THR A 90 6.72 5.73 -11.88
CA THR A 90 5.38 5.29 -11.45
C THR A 90 5.16 3.85 -11.91
N PHE A 91 4.68 3.01 -11.01
CA PHE A 91 4.37 1.61 -11.30
C PHE A 91 3.21 1.12 -10.44
N SER A 92 2.68 -0.05 -10.77
CA SER A 92 1.65 -0.68 -9.95
C SER A 92 1.87 -2.18 -9.81
N PHE A 93 1.46 -2.74 -8.68
CA PHE A 93 1.41 -4.19 -8.46
C PHE A 93 0.03 -4.62 -7.98
N MET A 94 -0.23 -5.93 -8.04
CA MET A 94 -1.46 -6.53 -7.54
C MET A 94 -1.15 -7.55 -6.44
N LEU A 95 -1.83 -7.46 -5.31
CA LEU A 95 -1.87 -8.48 -4.27
C LEU A 95 -3.16 -9.26 -4.42
N THR A 96 -3.04 -10.59 -4.53
CA THR A 96 -4.18 -11.50 -4.57
C THR A 96 -4.24 -12.26 -3.24
N GLY A 97 -5.37 -12.13 -2.55
CA GLY A 97 -5.65 -12.90 -1.33
C GLY A 97 -6.01 -14.35 -1.65
N GLU A 98 -5.93 -15.22 -0.63
CA GLU A 98 -6.32 -16.63 -0.76
C GLU A 98 -7.80 -16.82 -1.12
N ASP A 99 -8.64 -15.86 -0.73
CA ASP A 99 -10.06 -15.76 -1.08
C ASP A 99 -10.31 -15.24 -2.51
N GLY A 100 -9.25 -14.98 -3.28
CA GLY A 100 -9.33 -14.39 -4.61
C GLY A 100 -9.55 -12.88 -4.64
N SER A 101 -9.64 -12.21 -3.47
CA SER A 101 -9.74 -10.75 -3.41
C SER A 101 -8.49 -10.09 -3.98
N ARG A 102 -8.67 -8.96 -4.66
CA ARG A 102 -7.58 -8.23 -5.31
C ARG A 102 -7.41 -6.86 -4.68
N ARG A 103 -6.14 -6.48 -4.48
CA ARG A 103 -5.72 -5.14 -4.06
C ARG A 103 -4.64 -4.67 -5.00
N PHE A 104 -4.68 -3.38 -5.32
CA PHE A 104 -3.75 -2.72 -6.22
C PHE A 104 -2.88 -1.79 -5.40
N GLY A 105 -1.56 -1.94 -5.54
CA GLY A 105 -0.58 -1.00 -5.03
C GLY A 105 -0.19 -0.04 -6.14
N TYR A 106 -0.46 1.25 -5.96
CA TYR A 106 -0.07 2.33 -6.87
C TYR A 106 1.13 3.05 -6.28
N CYS A 107 2.26 2.98 -6.97
CA CYS A 107 3.55 3.36 -6.44
C CYS A 107 4.16 4.51 -7.22
N ARG A 108 4.73 5.46 -6.49
CA ARG A 108 5.64 6.46 -7.01
C ARG A 108 6.98 6.36 -6.30
N ARG A 109 8.01 5.94 -7.03
CA ARG A 109 9.39 5.91 -6.56
C ARG A 109 10.05 7.24 -6.86
N LEU A 110 10.67 7.86 -5.86
CA LEU A 110 11.32 9.15 -6.01
C LEU A 110 12.50 9.28 -5.06
N LEU A 111 13.41 10.21 -5.35
CA LEU A 111 14.47 10.55 -4.41
C LEU A 111 13.93 11.56 -3.40
N PRO A 112 14.01 11.29 -2.08
CA PRO A 112 13.60 12.27 -1.08
C PRO A 112 14.48 13.52 -1.14
N SER A 113 13.91 14.65 -0.70
CA SER A 113 14.61 15.93 -0.64
C SER A 113 15.83 15.84 0.29
N GLY A 114 16.94 16.48 -0.09
CA GLY A 114 18.16 16.50 0.72
C GLY A 114 19.41 16.89 -0.07
N LYS A 115 20.60 16.73 0.53
CA LYS A 115 21.91 16.92 -0.13
C LYS A 115 22.68 15.61 -0.25
N GLY A 116 23.49 15.47 -1.29
CA GLY A 116 24.36 14.29 -1.54
C GLY A 116 23.64 12.99 -1.93
N PRO A 117 24.36 11.87 -2.03
CA PRO A 117 23.79 10.57 -2.38
C PRO A 117 22.76 10.07 -1.36
N ARG A 118 21.59 9.65 -1.85
CA ARG A 118 20.45 9.17 -1.05
C ARG A 118 19.84 7.94 -1.70
N LEU A 119 19.10 7.17 -0.92
CA LEU A 119 18.28 6.09 -1.47
C LEU A 119 16.89 6.65 -1.81
N PRO A 120 16.24 6.13 -2.87
CA PRO A 120 14.86 6.51 -3.15
C PRO A 120 13.90 5.96 -2.09
N GLU A 121 12.71 6.53 -2.07
CA GLU A 121 11.55 6.06 -1.33
C GLU A 121 10.41 5.76 -2.29
N VAL A 122 9.51 4.87 -1.87
CA VAL A 122 8.29 4.55 -2.62
C VAL A 122 7.09 4.98 -1.81
N TYR A 123 6.28 5.85 -2.42
CA TYR A 123 5.00 6.31 -1.92
C TYR A 123 3.95 5.38 -2.55
N CYS A 124 3.25 4.60 -1.73
CA CYS A 124 2.36 3.55 -2.20
C CYS A 124 0.95 3.70 -1.63
N VAL A 125 -0.04 3.82 -2.51
CA VAL A 125 -1.46 3.76 -2.18
C VAL A 125 -1.96 2.34 -2.45
N ILE A 126 -2.57 1.71 -1.46
CA ILE A 126 -3.20 0.40 -1.55
C ILE A 126 -4.70 0.58 -1.64
N SER A 127 -5.31 0.10 -2.72
CA SER A 127 -6.76 0.21 -2.93
C SER A 127 -7.36 -1.09 -3.47
N ARG A 128 -8.65 -1.28 -3.25
CA ARG A 128 -9.46 -2.31 -3.93
C ARG A 128 -9.90 -1.86 -5.32
N LEU A 129 -9.86 -0.57 -5.60
CA LEU A 129 -10.29 0.03 -6.85
C LEU A 129 -9.16 -0.05 -7.88
N GLY A 130 -9.43 -0.70 -9.01
CA GLY A 130 -8.52 -0.78 -10.15
C GLY A 130 -8.47 0.53 -10.95
N CYS A 131 -8.06 1.65 -10.34
CA CYS A 131 -8.11 2.99 -10.93
C CYS A 131 -6.71 3.61 -11.12
N PHE A 132 -5.91 3.05 -12.02
CA PHE A 132 -4.54 3.51 -12.26
C PHE A 132 -4.45 5.00 -12.63
N ASP A 133 -5.33 5.50 -13.48
CA ASP A 133 -5.30 6.91 -13.94
C ASP A 133 -5.55 7.92 -12.81
N LEU A 134 -6.27 7.52 -11.76
CA LEU A 134 -6.53 8.35 -10.59
C LEU A 134 -5.27 8.44 -9.71
N PHE A 135 -4.67 7.31 -9.39
CA PHE A 135 -3.59 7.23 -8.40
C PHE A 135 -2.19 7.45 -8.97
N SER A 136 -2.00 7.30 -10.29
CA SER A 136 -0.73 7.60 -10.96
C SER A 136 -0.33 9.08 -10.91
N LYS A 137 -1.28 9.97 -10.56
CA LYS A 137 -1.09 11.41 -10.42
C LYS A 137 -0.79 11.88 -8.99
N VAL A 138 -0.90 10.98 -8.01
CA VAL A 138 -0.56 11.21 -6.60
C VAL A 138 0.96 11.11 -6.44
#